data_AF-A0A6N7FMZ1-F1
#
_entry.id   AF-A0A6N7FMZ1-F1
#
_cell.length_a   1.000
_cell.length_b   1.000
_cell.length_c   1.000
_cell.angle_alpha   90.00
_cell.angle_beta   90.00
_cell.angle_gamma   90.00
#
_symmetry.space_group_name_H-M   'P 1'
#
loop_
_entity.id
_entity.type
_entity.pdbx_description
1 polymer ?
#
loop_
_entity_poly.entity_id
_entity_poly.type
_entity_poly.pdbx_seq_one_letter_code
_entity_poly.pdbx_strand_id
1 'polypeptide(L)'
;MARTKKVDKPLRRGERVVATADLPGIPEGTPGRVHLINGLTWRRYWVFFDNGVKQGSIDGKYIVRAKDYESFKARRAAEAEAGEAAAPAAAEDEAPAAEAPAEDGTASKVPAHLLERAKRAKERRGLA
;
A
#
# COMPACT_ATOMS: atom_id res chain seq x y z
N MET A 1 -28.70 0.06 21.91
CA MET A 1 -27.69 1.10 21.56
C MET A 1 -26.58 0.44 20.75
N ALA A 2 -26.48 0.74 19.45
CA ALA A 2 -25.40 0.22 18.61
C ALA A 2 -24.09 0.93 18.99
N ARG A 3 -23.15 0.22 19.61
CA ARG A 3 -21.79 0.73 19.82
C ARG A 3 -21.11 0.78 18.45
N THR A 4 -20.88 1.98 17.91
CA THR A 4 -19.96 2.14 16.78
C THR A 4 -18.59 1.64 17.23
N LYS A 5 -18.12 0.56 16.62
CA LYS A 5 -16.94 -0.17 17.08
C LYS A 5 -15.72 0.54 16.51
N LYS A 6 -14.88 1.08 17.40
CA LYS A 6 -13.71 1.90 17.02
C LYS A 6 -12.74 1.11 16.13
N VAL A 7 -12.82 1.37 14.82
CA VAL A 7 -11.85 0.93 13.81
C VAL A 7 -10.47 1.55 14.08
N ASP A 8 -10.40 2.67 14.80
CA ASP A 8 -9.16 3.40 15.14
C ASP A 8 -8.21 2.72 16.13
N LYS A 9 -8.65 1.69 16.86
CA LYS A 9 -7.73 1.06 17.82
C LYS A 9 -6.71 0.21 17.04
N PRO A 10 -5.40 0.45 17.18
CA PRO A 10 -4.40 -0.37 16.50
C PRO A 10 -4.51 -1.85 16.89
N LEU A 11 -4.21 -2.73 15.93
CA LEU A 11 -4.20 -4.18 16.15
C LEU A 11 -3.14 -4.57 17.18
N ARG A 12 -3.39 -5.67 17.89
CA ARG A 12 -2.51 -6.22 18.93
C ARG A 12 -1.89 -7.55 18.52
N ARG A 13 -0.75 -7.88 19.14
CA ARG A 13 -0.13 -9.20 18.98
C ARG A 13 -1.11 -10.30 19.43
N GLY A 14 -1.19 -11.36 18.63
CA GLY A 14 -2.08 -12.50 18.85
C GLY A 14 -3.52 -12.28 18.41
N GLU A 15 -3.87 -11.11 17.90
CA GLU A 15 -5.23 -10.80 17.45
C GLU A 15 -5.57 -11.53 16.13
N ARG A 16 -6.83 -11.97 16.00
CA ARG A 16 -7.37 -12.61 14.79
C ARG A 16 -7.75 -11.54 13.77
N VAL A 17 -7.23 -11.68 12.56
CA VAL A 17 -7.41 -10.74 11.46
C VAL A 17 -7.82 -11.47 10.18
N VAL A 18 -8.33 -10.73 9.21
CA VAL A 18 -8.72 -11.20 7.89
C VAL A 18 -8.15 -10.24 6.84
N ALA A 19 -7.60 -10.80 5.75
CA ALA A 19 -7.13 -10.00 4.61
C ALA A 19 -8.30 -9.34 3.88
N THR A 20 -8.19 -8.03 3.59
CA THR A 20 -9.24 -7.26 2.88
C THR A 20 -8.93 -7.00 1.40
N ALA A 21 -7.80 -7.48 0.93
CA ALA A 21 -7.35 -7.41 -0.44
C ALA A 21 -6.59 -8.69 -0.77
N ASP A 22 -6.46 -8.98 -2.07
CA ASP A 22 -5.60 -10.04 -2.55
C ASP A 22 -4.13 -9.62 -2.35
N LEU A 23 -3.41 -10.42 -1.56
CA LEU A 23 -1.99 -10.22 -1.26
C LEU A 23 -1.21 -11.41 -1.86
N PRO A 24 0.11 -11.28 -2.09
CA PRO A 24 0.89 -12.37 -2.67
C PRO A 24 0.72 -13.71 -1.92
N GLY A 25 0.03 -14.66 -2.55
CA GLY A 25 -0.27 -15.99 -1.98
C GLY A 25 -1.34 -15.99 -0.87
N ILE A 26 -2.04 -14.88 -0.63
CA ILE A 26 -3.07 -14.74 0.40
C ILE A 26 -4.31 -14.11 -0.25
N PRO A 27 -5.30 -14.94 -0.62
CA PRO A 27 -6.57 -14.44 -1.15
C PRO A 27 -7.28 -13.51 -0.16
N GLU A 28 -8.07 -12.57 -0.69
CA GLU A 28 -8.99 -11.77 0.13
C GLU A 28 -9.90 -12.68 0.97
N GLY A 29 -10.15 -12.30 2.22
CA GLY A 29 -10.96 -13.09 3.16
C GLY A 29 -10.18 -14.17 3.92
N THR A 30 -8.89 -14.36 3.63
CA THR A 30 -8.09 -15.35 4.37
C THR A 30 -7.90 -14.94 5.82
N PRO A 31 -8.29 -15.78 6.81
CA PRO A 31 -8.08 -15.51 8.21
C PRO A 31 -6.61 -15.72 8.61
N GLY A 32 -6.16 -14.97 9.61
CA GLY A 32 -4.81 -15.08 10.15
C GLY A 32 -4.70 -14.55 11.56
N ARG A 33 -3.48 -14.57 12.09
CA ARG A 33 -3.14 -14.09 13.43
C ARG A 33 -1.92 -13.18 13.40
N VAL A 34 -2.00 -12.03 14.07
CA VAL A 34 -0.89 -11.08 14.19
C VAL A 34 0.22 -11.69 15.06
N HIS A 35 1.42 -11.82 14.51
CA HIS A 35 2.59 -12.36 15.22
C HIS A 35 3.52 -11.26 15.74
N LEU A 36 3.76 -10.22 14.93
CA LEU A 36 4.64 -9.10 15.28
C LEU A 36 4.01 -7.79 14.82
N ILE A 37 4.30 -6.73 15.58
CA ILE A 37 3.97 -5.36 15.21
C ILE A 37 5.30 -4.60 15.19
N ASN A 38 5.62 -4.01 14.06
CA ASN A 38 6.80 -3.18 13.88
C ASN A 38 6.38 -1.71 13.70
N GLY A 39 7.14 -0.79 14.28
CA GLY A 39 6.92 0.65 14.18
C GLY A 39 5.99 1.23 15.26
N LEU A 40 6.22 2.51 15.58
CA LEU A 40 5.38 3.28 16.52
C LEU A 40 4.31 4.06 15.76
N THR A 41 4.73 4.98 14.89
CA THR A 41 3.84 5.83 14.07
C THR A 41 3.37 5.08 12.83
N TRP A 42 4.28 4.41 12.12
CA TRP A 42 3.97 3.62 10.92
C TRP A 42 3.99 2.15 11.27
N ARG A 43 2.81 1.65 11.66
CA ARG A 43 2.67 0.27 12.12
C ARG A 43 2.62 -0.69 10.93
N ARG A 44 3.50 -1.68 10.99
CA ARG A 44 3.62 -2.78 10.04
C ARG A 44 3.39 -4.08 10.78
N TYR A 45 2.53 -4.92 10.22
CA TYR A 45 2.07 -6.14 10.85
C TYR A 45 2.73 -7.35 10.18
N TRP A 46 3.16 -8.29 11.00
CA TRP A 46 3.46 -9.65 10.54
C TRP A 46 2.29 -10.52 10.91
N VAL A 47 1.69 -11.16 9.91
CA VAL A 47 0.50 -11.99 10.07
C VAL A 47 0.81 -13.38 9.55
N PHE A 48 0.47 -14.37 10.36
CA PHE A 48 0.50 -15.77 9.95
C PHE A 48 -0.91 -16.14 9.55
N PHE A 49 -1.11 -16.42 8.27
CA PHE A 49 -2.40 -16.79 7.72
C PHE A 49 -2.64 -18.29 7.86
N ASP A 50 -3.91 -18.66 7.96
CA ASP A 50 -4.31 -20.07 8.14
C ASP A 50 -4.03 -20.90 6.87
N ASN A 51 -3.78 -20.25 5.72
CA ASN A 51 -3.30 -20.88 4.48
C ASN A 51 -1.81 -21.29 4.51
N GLY A 52 -1.12 -21.07 5.64
CA GLY A 52 0.30 -21.41 5.82
C GLY A 52 1.28 -20.31 5.40
N VAL A 53 0.80 -19.23 4.77
CA VAL A 53 1.65 -18.11 4.35
C VAL A 53 1.93 -17.18 5.53
N LYS A 54 3.21 -16.85 5.71
CA LYS A 54 3.67 -15.87 6.69
C LYS A 54 4.05 -14.60 5.95
N GLN A 55 3.23 -13.57 6.08
CA GLN A 55 3.46 -12.31 5.39
C GLN A 55 3.85 -11.22 6.38
N GLY A 56 5.01 -10.63 6.12
CA GLY A 56 5.53 -9.49 6.86
C GLY A 56 5.18 -8.15 6.23
N SER A 57 5.41 -7.08 6.99
CA SER A 57 5.30 -5.68 6.52
C SER A 57 3.91 -5.25 6.00
N ILE A 58 2.84 -5.90 6.45
CA ILE A 58 1.47 -5.56 6.04
C ILE A 58 1.06 -4.24 6.68
N ASP A 59 0.47 -3.35 5.89
CA ASP A 59 -0.17 -2.13 6.39
C ASP A 59 -1.54 -2.45 7.01
N GLY A 60 -1.90 -1.74 8.08
CA GLY A 60 -3.19 -1.92 8.76
C GLY A 60 -4.41 -1.69 7.87
N LYS A 61 -4.27 -1.05 6.70
CA LYS A 61 -5.37 -0.89 5.73
C LYS A 61 -5.75 -2.17 4.98
N TYR A 62 -4.85 -3.16 4.89
CA TYR A 62 -5.07 -4.41 4.15
C TYR A 62 -5.54 -5.57 5.04
N ILE A 63 -5.72 -5.31 6.33
CA ILE A 63 -6.17 -6.30 7.30
C ILE A 63 -7.18 -5.67 8.25
N VAL A 64 -8.24 -6.41 8.54
CA VAL A 64 -9.22 -6.01 9.55
C VAL A 64 -9.34 -7.09 10.60
N ARG A 65 -9.85 -6.73 11.78
CA ARG A 65 -10.20 -7.72 12.79
C ARG A 65 -11.23 -8.66 12.22
N ALA A 66 -11.13 -9.95 12.51
CA ALA A 66 -12.09 -10.94 12.03
C ALA A 66 -13.54 -10.59 12.42
N LYS A 67 -13.74 -9.98 13.60
CA LYS A 67 -15.05 -9.54 14.09
C LYS A 67 -15.65 -8.34 13.35
N ASP A 68 -14.84 -7.61 12.59
CA ASP A 68 -15.22 -6.37 11.91
C ASP A 68 -15.25 -6.55 10.37
N TYR A 69 -14.92 -7.76 9.89
CA TYR A 69 -14.84 -8.07 8.47
C TYR A 69 -16.18 -7.90 7.73
N GLU A 70 -17.28 -8.33 8.33
CA GLU A 70 -18.62 -8.15 7.75
C GLU A 70 -18.98 -6.67 7.60
N SER A 71 -18.68 -5.85 8.61
CA SER A 71 -18.89 -4.40 8.54
C SER A 71 -18.00 -3.74 7.49
N PHE A 72 -16.76 -4.24 7.32
CA PHE A 72 -15.88 -3.79 6.25
C PHE A 72 -16.48 -4.12 4.86
N LYS A 73 -16.99 -5.33 4.65
CA LYS A 73 -17.66 -5.72 3.40
C LYS A 73 -18.89 -4.85 3.11
N ALA A 74 -19.74 -4.63 4.11
CA ALA A 74 -20.90 -3.77 3.97
C ALA A 74 -20.53 -2.32 3.61
N ARG A 75 -19.47 -1.77 4.23
CA ARG A 75 -18.96 -0.45 3.89
C ARG A 75 -18.40 -0.41 2.47
N ARG A 76 -17.61 -1.41 2.08
CA ARG A 76 -17.00 -1.47 0.74
C ARG A 76 -18.04 -1.69 -0.36
N ALA A 77 -19.13 -2.42 -0.07
CA ALA A 77 -20.27 -2.56 -0.96
C ALA A 77 -21.03 -1.23 -1.12
N ALA A 78 -21.31 -0.51 -0.03
CA ALA A 78 -21.95 0.81 -0.10
C ALA A 78 -21.07 1.85 -0.84
N GLU A 79 -19.75 1.81 -0.63
CA GLU A 79 -18.79 2.65 -1.38
C GLU A 79 -18.75 2.26 -2.86
N ALA A 80 -18.85 0.97 -3.19
CA ALA A 80 -18.94 0.49 -4.57
C ALA A 80 -20.24 0.94 -5.24
N GLU A 81 -21.39 0.79 -4.60
CA GLU A 81 -22.68 1.26 -5.13
C GLU A 81 -22.71 2.79 -5.30
N ALA A 82 -22.10 3.55 -4.38
CA ALA A 82 -21.94 4.99 -4.50
C ALA A 82 -20.97 5.41 -5.62
N GLY A 83 -19.93 4.61 -5.88
CA GLY A 83 -19.01 4.80 -7.01
C GLY A 83 -19.61 4.38 -8.36
N GLU A 84 -20.48 3.37 -8.37
CA GLU A 84 -21.21 2.90 -9.55
C GLU A 84 -22.29 3.90 -9.99
N ALA A 85 -22.85 4.68 -9.06
CA ALA A 85 -23.71 5.84 -9.37
C ALA A 85 -22.97 7.04 -10.01
N ALA A 86 -21.63 7.02 -10.09
CA ALA A 86 -20.81 8.07 -10.67
C ALA A 86 -20.23 7.74 -12.07
N ALA A 87 -20.60 6.62 -12.68
CA ALA A 87 -20.21 6.29 -14.05
C ALA A 87 -21.40 6.54 -15.01
N PRO A 88 -21.38 7.66 -15.74
CA PRO A 88 -21.15 7.49 -17.17
C PRO A 88 -20.24 8.59 -17.75
N ALA A 89 -19.20 8.17 -18.47
CA ALA A 89 -18.71 8.80 -19.69
C ALA A 89 -17.43 8.08 -20.15
N ALA A 90 -17.60 7.08 -21.01
CA ALA A 90 -16.55 6.70 -21.95
C ALA A 90 -16.84 7.45 -23.27
N ALA A 91 -15.87 8.21 -23.77
CA ALA A 91 -15.70 8.49 -25.20
C ALA A 91 -14.28 9.06 -25.41
N GLU A 92 -13.62 8.51 -26.41
CA GLU A 92 -12.21 8.62 -26.76
C GLU A 92 -11.87 9.95 -27.47
N ASP A 93 -10.61 10.38 -27.41
CA ASP A 93 -9.98 11.07 -28.55
C ASP A 93 -8.45 10.85 -28.56
N GLU A 94 -8.04 10.17 -29.63
CA GLU A 94 -6.78 10.05 -30.36
C GLU A 94 -5.39 10.17 -29.69
N ALA A 95 -4.58 9.15 -30.00
CA ALA A 95 -3.12 9.18 -29.96
C ALA A 95 -2.55 10.17 -31.00
N PRO A 96 -1.28 10.59 -30.84
CA PRO A 96 -0.33 9.95 -31.76
C PRO A 96 0.93 9.41 -31.07
N ALA A 97 1.50 8.43 -31.76
CA ALA A 97 2.68 7.68 -31.41
C ALA A 97 3.93 8.55 -31.21
N ALA A 98 4.76 8.15 -30.25
CA ALA A 98 6.21 8.34 -30.34
C ALA A 98 6.89 7.09 -29.77
N GLU A 99 7.74 6.49 -30.59
CA GLU A 99 8.48 5.25 -30.36
C GLU A 99 9.24 5.21 -29.03
N ALA A 100 9.24 4.03 -28.41
CA ALA A 100 10.29 3.62 -27.49
C ALA A 100 11.57 3.31 -28.29
N PRO A 101 12.73 3.43 -27.64
CA PRO A 101 13.49 2.20 -27.48
C PRO A 101 13.71 1.87 -26.00
N ALA A 102 13.75 0.57 -25.76
CA ALA A 102 13.99 -0.04 -24.47
C ALA A 102 15.48 -0.06 -24.11
N GLU A 103 15.72 -0.12 -22.79
CA GLU A 103 16.91 -0.53 -22.05
C GLU A 103 18.20 0.32 -22.15
N ASP A 104 18.60 0.98 -21.05
CA ASP A 104 19.47 0.39 -20.01
C ASP A 104 19.71 1.41 -18.86
N GLY A 105 19.57 0.99 -17.61
CA GLY A 105 20.05 1.71 -16.42
C GLY A 105 19.32 3.00 -16.01
N THR A 106 19.08 3.15 -14.71
CA THR A 106 18.52 4.36 -14.05
C THR A 106 19.39 5.60 -14.25
N ALA A 107 19.38 6.20 -15.44
CA ALA A 107 20.03 7.47 -15.72
C ALA A 107 19.18 8.61 -15.14
N SER A 108 19.33 8.84 -13.84
CA SER A 108 18.79 10.01 -13.17
C SER A 108 19.31 11.26 -13.90
N LYS A 109 18.44 12.03 -14.57
CA LYS A 109 18.78 13.36 -15.07
C LYS A 109 19.07 14.26 -13.86
N VAL A 110 20.33 14.29 -13.41
CA VAL A 110 20.76 15.07 -12.26
C VAL A 110 20.54 16.56 -12.58
N PRO A 111 19.74 17.29 -11.79
CA PRO A 111 19.51 18.71 -11.99
C PRO A 111 20.82 19.52 -11.96
N ALA A 112 20.96 20.50 -12.87
CA ALA A 112 22.20 21.27 -13.08
C ALA A 112 22.77 21.91 -11.80
N HIS A 113 21.92 22.36 -10.87
CA HIS A 113 22.34 22.97 -9.62
C HIS A 113 23.07 21.99 -8.67
N LEU A 114 22.85 20.67 -8.79
CA LEU A 114 23.57 19.66 -8.03
C LEU A 114 24.98 19.42 -8.58
N LEU A 115 25.15 19.50 -9.90
CA LEU A 115 26.47 19.41 -10.55
C LEU A 115 27.36 20.60 -10.15
N GLU A 116 26.80 21.80 -10.10
CA GLU A 116 27.52 23.01 -9.66
C GLU A 116 27.95 22.93 -8.19
N ARG A 117 27.11 22.37 -7.31
CA ARG A 117 27.49 22.12 -5.90
C ARG A 117 28.59 21.07 -5.78
N ALA A 118 28.53 20.01 -6.59
CA ALA A 118 29.54 18.96 -6.61
C ALA A 118 30.91 19.48 -7.09
N LYS A 119 30.94 20.33 -8.13
CA LYS A 119 32.16 21.01 -8.60
C LYS A 119 32.80 21.85 -7.49
N ARG A 120 32.03 22.72 -6.83
CA ARG A 120 32.51 23.54 -5.70
C ARG A 120 32.99 22.72 -4.51
N ALA A 121 32.40 21.54 -4.29
CA ALA A 121 32.88 20.62 -3.26
C ALA A 121 34.22 19.98 -3.64
N LYS A 122 34.39 19.62 -4.92
CA LYS A 122 35.63 19.04 -5.46
C LYS A 122 36.80 20.04 -5.41
N GLU A 123 36.54 21.30 -5.77
CA GLU A 123 37.50 22.41 -5.68
C GLU A 123 37.98 22.63 -4.24
N ARG A 124 37.06 22.65 -3.26
CA ARG A 124 37.42 22.74 -1.83
C ARG A 124 38.25 21.56 -1.35
N ARG A 125 38.10 20.40 -1.98
CA ARG A 125 38.82 19.17 -1.64
C ARG A 125 40.16 19.02 -2.37
N GLY A 126 40.54 19.99 -3.21
CA GLY A 126 41.79 19.99 -3.97
C GLY A 126 41.87 18.90 -5.05
N LEU A 127 40.75 18.29 -5.42
CA LEU A 127 40.67 17.26 -6.44
C LEU A 127 40.42 17.94 -7.81
N ALA A 128 41.38 18.70 -8.33
CA ALA A 128 41.30 19.21 -9.70
C ALA A 128 41.59 18.06 -10.66
#